data_AF-A0A3M6TSM4-F1
#
_entry.id   AF-A0A3M6TSM4-F1
#
_cell.length_a   1.000
_cell.length_b   1.000
_cell.length_c   1.000
_cell.angle_alpha   90.00
_cell.angle_beta   90.00
_cell.angle_gamma   90.00
#
_symmetry.space_group_name_H-M   'P 1'
#
loop_
_entity.id
_entity.type
_entity.pdbx_description
1 polymer ?
#
loop_
_entity_poly.entity_id
_entity_poly.type
_entity_poly.pdbx_seq_one_letter_code
_entity_poly.pdbx_strand_id
1 'polypeptide(L)'
;MSNNMTEVCEVLKRTLRVDRIPEMDKYYKRIEETEDQFADMARCVGKYATITEKLAHRGEKLASAIGICSSDQESKNAFKSNLANYTRHLSTIQTQRSVLKDILNGKISSDLTAYEGKCLQMKKSVKACENAVRKKNHRFLLLQKAKNKTPVDPRNINDANIKFEKARCEAERSCEDVKMAMKHFEEQKRKDLHHILGDFLLAEMRFHAQALQGYTAAFRCLPLLSEGDDVDRPRGNPRGNSRESSRDKRERRVAFSGSDDDTRLPVSQIDLRRRSDSSDSKLSIRDLD
;
A
#
# COMPACT_ATOMS: atom_id res chain seq x y z
N MET A 1 -22.99 21.39 50.43
CA MET A 1 -22.03 20.26 50.52
C MET A 1 -21.39 19.86 49.19
N SER A 2 -21.83 20.37 48.02
CA SER A 2 -21.24 20.04 46.70
C SER A 2 -19.84 20.65 46.46
N ASN A 3 -19.56 21.86 46.97
CA ASN A 3 -18.31 22.59 46.67
C ASN A 3 -17.02 21.93 47.21
N ASN A 4 -17.08 21.28 48.38
CA ASN A 4 -15.89 20.65 48.98
C ASN A 4 -15.41 19.41 48.20
N MET A 5 -16.32 18.69 47.54
CA MET A 5 -15.95 17.49 46.79
C MET A 5 -15.32 17.84 45.43
N THR A 6 -15.76 18.94 44.83
CA THR A 6 -15.17 19.51 43.61
C THR A 6 -13.78 20.07 43.89
N GLU A 7 -13.59 20.74 45.02
CA GLU A 7 -12.31 21.30 45.45
C GLU A 7 -11.29 20.22 45.86
N VAL A 8 -11.73 19.17 46.55
CA VAL A 8 -10.91 18.00 46.86
C VAL A 8 -10.58 17.21 45.58
N CYS A 9 -11.49 17.08 44.62
CA CYS A 9 -11.20 16.52 43.30
C CYS A 9 -10.23 17.38 42.50
N GLU A 10 -10.32 18.71 42.56
CA GLU A 10 -9.40 19.66 41.93
C GLU A 10 -8.02 19.62 42.58
N VAL A 11 -7.94 19.52 43.91
CA VAL A 11 -6.68 19.38 44.66
C VAL A 11 -6.08 17.99 44.43
N LEU A 12 -6.87 16.91 44.42
CA LEU A 12 -6.40 15.58 44.03
C LEU A 12 -6.00 15.54 42.56
N LYS A 13 -6.71 16.22 41.67
CA LYS A 13 -6.27 16.43 40.27
C LYS A 13 -4.94 17.17 40.23
N ARG A 14 -4.74 18.25 41.00
CA ARG A 14 -3.44 18.95 41.09
C ARG A 14 -2.33 18.13 41.77
N THR A 15 -2.69 17.22 42.68
CA THR A 15 -1.74 16.43 43.49
C THR A 15 -1.38 15.08 42.84
N LEU A 16 -2.26 14.54 41.98
CA LEU A 16 -2.11 13.22 41.32
C LEU A 16 -2.07 13.30 39.79
N ARG A 17 -2.52 14.39 39.15
CA ARG A 17 -2.25 14.60 37.72
C ARG A 17 -0.88 15.23 37.58
N VAL A 18 0.09 14.37 37.30
CA VAL A 18 1.06 14.78 36.30
C VAL A 18 0.25 14.98 35.04
N ASP A 19 -0.04 16.23 34.68
CA ASP A 19 -0.63 16.55 33.39
C ASP A 19 0.11 15.76 32.32
N ARG A 20 -0.64 15.10 31.44
CA ARG A 20 -0.02 14.39 30.31
C ARG A 20 0.87 15.40 29.62
N ILE A 21 2.11 14.99 29.36
CA ILE A 21 3.07 15.86 28.72
C ILE A 21 2.48 16.17 27.33
N PRO A 22 2.15 17.44 27.00
CA PRO A 22 1.44 17.75 25.77
C PRO A 22 2.14 17.23 24.51
N GLU A 23 3.47 17.07 24.58
CA GLU A 23 4.28 16.45 23.54
C GLU A 23 4.04 14.94 23.39
N MET A 24 3.91 14.19 24.50
CA MET A 24 3.65 12.75 24.46
C MET A 24 2.24 12.43 23.94
N ASP A 25 1.26 13.27 24.26
CA ASP A 25 -0.09 13.16 23.69
C ASP A 25 -0.08 13.36 22.17
N LYS A 26 0.73 14.30 21.67
CA LYS A 26 0.93 14.48 20.22
C LYS A 26 1.56 13.25 19.58
N TYR A 27 2.51 12.60 20.25
CA TYR A 27 3.09 11.35 19.77
C TYR A 27 2.07 10.22 19.74
N TYR A 28 1.29 10.01 20.80
CA TYR A 28 0.22 9.00 20.80
C TYR A 28 -0.75 9.19 19.64
N LYS A 29 -1.28 10.40 19.48
CA LYS A 29 -2.22 10.71 18.40
C LYS A 29 -1.63 10.39 17.03
N ARG A 30 -0.37 10.75 16.78
CA ARG A 30 0.29 10.49 15.50
C ARG A 30 0.56 9.00 15.24
N ILE A 31 0.85 8.25 16.30
CA ILE A 31 1.04 6.80 16.20
C ILE A 31 -0.30 6.11 15.91
N GLU A 32 -1.38 6.52 16.59
CA GLU A 32 -2.75 6.03 16.34
C GLU A 32 -3.20 6.34 14.91
N GLU A 33 -3.03 7.59 14.45
CA GLU A 33 -3.31 7.97 13.06
C GLU A 33 -2.54 7.11 12.05
N THR A 34 -1.28 6.79 12.34
CA THR A 34 -0.46 5.93 11.47
C THR A 34 -0.99 4.50 11.47
N GLU A 35 -1.32 3.95 12.63
CA GLU A 35 -1.85 2.60 12.78
C GLU A 35 -3.17 2.44 12.03
N ASP A 36 -4.10 3.38 12.19
CA ASP A 36 -5.39 3.40 11.50
C ASP A 36 -5.22 3.47 9.98
N GLN A 37 -4.37 4.37 9.49
CA GLN A 37 -4.09 4.52 8.05
C GLN A 37 -3.51 3.24 7.44
N PHE A 38 -2.54 2.61 8.10
CA PHE A 38 -1.93 1.38 7.60
C PHE A 38 -2.89 0.19 7.66
N ALA A 39 -3.70 0.08 8.71
CA ALA A 39 -4.75 -0.94 8.81
C ALA A 39 -5.81 -0.77 7.71
N ASP A 40 -6.19 0.47 7.41
CA ASP A 40 -7.13 0.79 6.34
C ASP A 40 -6.58 0.44 4.96
N MET A 41 -5.31 0.79 4.69
CA MET A 41 -4.62 0.39 3.45
C MET A 41 -4.54 -1.13 3.32
N ALA A 42 -4.14 -1.84 4.38
CA ALA A 42 -4.05 -3.31 4.38
C ALA A 42 -5.42 -3.94 4.05
N ARG A 43 -6.50 -3.41 4.64
CA ARG A 43 -7.87 -3.87 4.37
C ARG A 43 -8.28 -3.61 2.91
N CYS A 44 -7.91 -2.47 2.35
CA CYS A 44 -8.14 -2.17 0.93
C CYS A 44 -7.38 -3.13 0.01
N VAL A 45 -6.10 -3.38 0.27
CA VAL A 45 -5.28 -4.35 -0.48
C VAL A 45 -5.86 -5.76 -0.39
N GLY A 46 -6.26 -6.21 0.81
CA GLY A 46 -6.87 -7.52 0.99
C GLY A 46 -8.19 -7.69 0.21
N LYS A 47 -9.04 -6.66 0.18
CA LYS A 47 -10.26 -6.64 -0.65
C LYS A 47 -9.91 -6.68 -2.14
N TYR A 48 -8.94 -5.89 -2.56
CA TYR A 48 -8.47 -5.85 -3.94
C TYR A 48 -7.95 -7.22 -4.39
N ALA A 49 -7.08 -7.86 -3.60
CA ALA A 49 -6.59 -9.21 -3.84
C ALA A 49 -7.73 -10.25 -3.94
N THR A 50 -8.72 -10.18 -3.04
CA THR A 50 -9.89 -11.07 -3.07
C THR A 50 -10.70 -10.93 -4.36
N ILE A 51 -10.89 -9.69 -4.84
CA ILE A 51 -11.58 -9.44 -6.12
C ILE A 51 -10.74 -9.96 -7.29
N THR A 52 -9.43 -9.76 -7.25
CA THR A 52 -8.49 -10.27 -8.27
C THR A 52 -8.53 -11.80 -8.38
N GLU A 53 -8.59 -12.52 -7.26
CA GLU A 53 -8.75 -13.99 -7.25
C GLU A 53 -10.10 -14.44 -7.81
N LYS A 54 -11.19 -13.76 -7.43
CA LYS A 54 -12.52 -14.05 -7.99
C LYS A 54 -12.53 -13.86 -9.50
N LEU A 55 -11.89 -12.81 -10.00
CA LEU A 55 -11.79 -12.56 -11.43
C LEU A 55 -10.94 -13.62 -12.15
N ALA A 56 -9.85 -14.08 -11.52
CA ALA A 56 -9.04 -15.19 -12.05
C ALA A 56 -9.89 -16.45 -12.22
N HIS A 57 -10.64 -16.82 -11.18
CA HIS A 57 -11.51 -18.00 -11.21
C HIS A 57 -12.63 -17.89 -12.27
N ARG A 58 -13.22 -16.69 -12.45
CA ARG A 58 -14.22 -16.45 -13.51
C ARG A 58 -13.60 -16.52 -14.90
N GLY A 59 -12.41 -15.97 -15.09
CA GLY A 59 -11.67 -16.07 -16.33
C GLY A 59 -11.31 -17.51 -16.69
N GLU A 60 -10.96 -18.33 -15.69
CA GLU A 60 -10.60 -19.74 -15.92
C GLU A 60 -11.83 -20.55 -16.35
N LYS A 61 -12.98 -20.31 -15.70
CA LYS A 61 -14.27 -20.89 -16.11
C LYS A 61 -14.63 -20.52 -17.54
N LEU A 62 -14.38 -19.28 -17.96
CA LEU A 62 -14.62 -18.84 -19.32
C LEU A 62 -13.69 -19.56 -20.31
N ALA A 63 -12.38 -19.62 -20.03
CA ALA A 63 -11.42 -20.33 -20.87
C ALA A 63 -11.79 -21.81 -21.03
N SER A 64 -12.22 -22.45 -19.94
CA SER A 64 -12.68 -23.84 -19.93
C SER A 64 -13.96 -24.03 -20.76
N ALA A 65 -14.95 -23.14 -20.62
CA ALA A 65 -16.20 -23.21 -21.39
C ALA A 65 -15.95 -23.07 -22.90
N ILE A 66 -15.06 -22.14 -23.30
CA ILE A 66 -14.63 -21.99 -24.69
C ILE A 66 -13.96 -23.28 -25.20
N GLY A 67 -13.17 -23.94 -24.35
CA GLY A 67 -12.54 -25.23 -24.69
C GLY A 67 -13.55 -26.35 -24.91
N ILE A 68 -14.61 -26.42 -24.10
CA ILE A 68 -15.65 -27.45 -24.21
C ILE A 68 -16.45 -27.31 -25.51
N CYS A 69 -16.73 -26.08 -25.97
CA CYS A 69 -17.40 -25.86 -27.26
C CYS A 69 -16.70 -26.54 -28.46
N SER A 70 -15.42 -26.90 -28.34
CA SER A 70 -14.65 -27.60 -29.38
C SER A 70 -14.93 -29.11 -29.50
N SER A 71 -15.49 -29.72 -28.44
CA SER A 71 -15.75 -31.17 -28.37
C SER A 71 -16.94 -31.60 -29.22
N ASP A 72 -17.90 -30.71 -29.42
CA ASP A 72 -19.16 -30.99 -30.11
C ASP A 72 -19.08 -30.80 -31.64
N GLN A 73 -17.94 -30.31 -32.14
CA GLN A 73 -17.76 -29.98 -33.56
C GLN A 73 -16.96 -31.09 -34.28
N GLU A 74 -17.49 -31.60 -35.39
CA GLU A 74 -16.79 -32.49 -36.36
C GLU A 74 -15.68 -31.74 -37.13
N SER A 75 -14.99 -30.79 -36.49
CA SER A 75 -13.97 -29.95 -37.13
C SER A 75 -12.63 -30.69 -37.32
N LYS A 76 -11.92 -30.35 -38.40
CA LYS A 76 -10.53 -30.74 -38.70
C LYS A 76 -9.61 -30.62 -37.46
N ASN A 77 -8.69 -31.58 -37.27
CA ASN A 77 -7.76 -31.64 -36.12
C ASN A 77 -6.99 -30.33 -35.83
N ALA A 78 -6.69 -29.53 -36.86
CA ALA A 78 -6.00 -28.24 -36.73
C ALA A 78 -6.84 -27.16 -36.02
N PHE A 79 -8.17 -27.15 -36.22
CA PHE A 79 -9.05 -26.21 -35.51
C PHE A 79 -9.05 -26.53 -34.01
N LYS A 80 -9.19 -27.81 -33.66
CA LYS A 80 -9.17 -28.28 -32.26
C LYS A 80 -7.86 -27.93 -31.57
N SER A 81 -6.71 -28.12 -32.24
CA SER A 81 -5.40 -27.78 -31.67
C SER A 81 -5.20 -26.26 -31.51
N ASN A 82 -5.64 -25.46 -32.48
CA ASN A 82 -5.54 -24.00 -32.38
C ASN A 82 -6.46 -23.42 -31.31
N LEU A 83 -7.67 -23.97 -31.16
CA LEU A 83 -8.60 -23.56 -30.11
C LEU A 83 -8.11 -23.99 -28.72
N ALA A 84 -7.50 -25.18 -28.60
CA ALA A 84 -6.84 -25.61 -27.36
C ALA A 84 -5.66 -24.68 -26.99
N ASN A 85 -4.89 -24.21 -27.98
CA ASN A 85 -3.86 -23.21 -27.73
C ASN A 85 -4.44 -21.85 -27.30
N TYR A 86 -5.52 -21.42 -27.94
CA TYR A 86 -6.23 -20.20 -27.57
C TYR A 86 -6.69 -20.22 -26.10
N THR A 87 -7.37 -21.29 -25.69
CA THR A 87 -7.87 -21.44 -24.31
C THR A 87 -6.74 -21.57 -23.31
N ARG A 88 -5.67 -22.31 -23.64
CA ARG A 88 -4.45 -22.39 -22.81
C ARG A 88 -3.82 -21.01 -22.56
N HIS A 89 -3.77 -20.15 -23.57
CA HIS A 89 -3.28 -18.77 -23.40
C HIS A 89 -4.19 -17.97 -22.45
N LEU A 90 -5.51 -18.10 -22.56
CA LEU A 90 -6.45 -17.45 -21.64
C LEU A 90 -6.31 -17.96 -20.19
N SER A 91 -6.16 -19.27 -19.98
CA SER A 91 -5.92 -19.85 -18.65
C SER A 91 -4.58 -19.39 -18.06
N THR A 92 -3.54 -19.25 -18.88
CA THR A 92 -2.23 -18.74 -18.45
C THR A 92 -2.36 -17.32 -17.87
N ILE A 93 -3.17 -16.44 -18.48
CA ILE A 93 -3.43 -15.09 -17.96
C ILE A 93 -4.06 -15.15 -16.58
N GLN A 94 -4.98 -16.09 -16.34
CA GLN A 94 -5.61 -16.23 -15.02
C GLN A 94 -4.66 -16.80 -13.98
N THR A 95 -3.75 -17.69 -14.37
CA THR A 95 -2.68 -18.15 -13.48
C THR A 95 -1.79 -16.99 -13.06
N GLN A 96 -1.39 -16.10 -13.99
CA GLN A 96 -0.63 -14.90 -13.63
C GLN A 96 -1.43 -13.93 -12.76
N ARG A 97 -2.75 -13.83 -12.97
CA ARG A 97 -3.65 -13.06 -12.09
C ARG A 97 -3.68 -13.62 -10.67
N SER A 98 -3.67 -14.94 -10.51
CA SER A 98 -3.57 -15.59 -9.20
C SER A 98 -2.23 -15.31 -8.53
N VAL A 99 -1.13 -15.33 -9.29
CA VAL A 99 0.21 -14.93 -8.79
C VAL A 99 0.21 -13.48 -8.29
N LEU A 100 -0.40 -12.54 -9.03
CA LEU A 100 -0.57 -11.16 -8.57
C LEU A 100 -1.30 -11.10 -7.23
N LYS A 101 -2.41 -11.85 -7.08
CA LYS A 101 -3.13 -11.93 -5.81
C LYS A 101 -2.26 -12.47 -4.68
N ASP A 102 -1.45 -13.49 -4.92
CA ASP A 102 -0.57 -14.03 -3.87
C ASP A 102 0.51 -13.03 -3.47
N ILE A 103 1.03 -12.21 -4.40
CA ILE A 103 1.94 -11.10 -4.08
C ILE A 103 1.23 -10.02 -3.25
N LEU A 104 0.01 -9.63 -3.63
CA LEU A 104 -0.78 -8.63 -2.92
C LEU A 104 -1.03 -9.05 -1.46
N ASN A 105 -1.40 -10.31 -1.21
CA ASN A 105 -1.65 -10.81 0.13
C ASN A 105 -0.36 -11.13 0.90
N GLY A 106 0.61 -11.77 0.25
CA GLY A 106 1.80 -12.30 0.90
C GLY A 106 2.85 -11.23 1.21
N LYS A 107 3.05 -10.28 0.29
CA LYS A 107 4.09 -9.24 0.42
C LYS A 107 3.48 -7.92 0.86
N ILE A 108 2.59 -7.35 0.04
CA ILE A 108 2.13 -5.97 0.22
C ILE A 108 1.23 -5.84 1.46
N SER A 109 0.23 -6.72 1.62
CA SER A 109 -0.62 -6.72 2.81
C SER A 109 0.19 -7.03 4.07
N SER A 110 1.15 -7.96 3.99
CA SER A 110 2.01 -8.32 5.13
C SER A 110 2.83 -7.11 5.61
N ASP A 111 3.51 -6.41 4.69
CA ASP A 111 4.31 -5.22 5.00
C ASP A 111 3.47 -4.09 5.61
N LEU A 112 2.21 -3.91 5.15
CA LEU A 112 1.27 -2.97 5.74
C LEU A 112 0.86 -3.39 7.16
N THR A 113 0.51 -4.66 7.38
CA THR A 113 0.12 -5.16 8.71
C THR A 113 1.26 -5.16 9.71
N ALA A 114 2.52 -5.27 9.27
CA ALA A 114 3.69 -5.19 10.14
C ALA A 114 3.80 -3.85 10.90
N TYR A 115 3.09 -2.80 10.44
CA TYR A 115 3.04 -1.52 11.15
C TYR A 115 2.29 -1.56 12.48
N GLU A 116 1.40 -2.54 12.71
CA GLU A 116 0.78 -2.75 14.02
C GLU A 116 1.85 -2.97 15.11
N GLY A 117 2.81 -3.86 14.83
CA GLY A 117 3.92 -4.15 15.73
C GLY A 117 4.84 -2.93 15.95
N LYS A 118 5.17 -2.19 14.88
CA LYS A 118 5.99 -0.96 14.96
C LYS A 118 5.30 0.13 15.79
N CYS A 119 4.00 0.34 15.58
CA CYS A 119 3.20 1.29 16.33
C CYS A 119 3.12 0.88 17.81
N LEU A 120 2.88 -0.39 18.11
CA LEU A 120 2.87 -0.90 19.48
C LEU A 120 4.22 -0.69 20.19
N GLN A 121 5.34 -0.95 19.52
CA GLN A 121 6.67 -0.71 20.07
C GLN A 121 6.88 0.78 20.38
N MET A 122 6.49 1.67 19.46
CA MET A 122 6.60 3.11 19.71
C MET A 122 5.71 3.57 20.87
N LYS A 123 4.46 3.10 20.95
CA LYS A 123 3.55 3.39 22.08
C LYS A 123 4.15 2.95 23.42
N LYS A 124 4.88 1.82 23.47
CA LYS A 124 5.60 1.36 24.66
C LYS A 124 6.74 2.31 25.04
N SER A 125 7.52 2.79 24.08
CA SER A 125 8.58 3.78 24.32
C SER A 125 8.03 5.08 24.88
N VAL A 126 6.96 5.63 24.29
CA VAL A 126 6.27 6.83 24.79
C VAL A 126 5.77 6.60 26.23
N LYS A 127 5.15 5.45 26.50
CA LYS A 127 4.66 5.09 27.85
C LYS A 127 5.78 5.00 28.88
N ALA A 128 6.94 4.48 28.50
CA ALA A 128 8.11 4.40 29.36
C ALA A 128 8.63 5.79 29.75
N CYS A 129 8.69 6.72 28.78
CA CYS A 129 9.04 8.12 29.04
C CYS A 129 8.03 8.80 29.97
N GLU A 130 6.73 8.63 29.73
CA GLU A 130 5.72 9.17 30.64
C GLU A 130 5.87 8.64 32.07
N ASN A 131 6.18 7.35 32.23
CA ASN A 131 6.43 6.75 33.55
C ASN A 131 7.67 7.35 34.23
N ALA A 132 8.76 7.59 33.48
CA ALA A 132 9.95 8.25 34.00
C ALA A 132 9.65 9.68 34.47
N VAL A 133 8.86 10.43 33.70
CA VAL A 133 8.44 11.80 34.08
C VAL A 133 7.49 11.79 35.27
N ARG A 134 6.54 10.84 35.34
CA ARG A 134 5.69 10.66 36.53
C ARG A 134 6.52 10.38 37.78
N LYS A 135 7.52 9.50 37.67
CA LYS A 135 8.47 9.19 38.75
C LYS A 135 9.26 10.42 39.19
N LYS A 136 9.76 11.23 38.25
CA LYS A 136 10.41 12.52 38.55
C LYS A 136 9.49 13.44 39.35
N ASN A 137 8.27 13.67 38.87
CA ASN A 137 7.32 14.58 39.52
C ASN A 137 6.91 14.09 40.91
N HIS A 138 6.73 12.77 41.07
CA HIS A 138 6.48 12.20 42.39
C HIS A 138 7.65 12.44 43.36
N ARG A 139 8.91 12.25 42.93
CA ARG A 139 10.09 12.53 43.76
C ARG A 139 10.22 14.02 44.10
N PHE A 140 9.85 14.90 43.18
CA PHE A 140 9.80 16.35 43.43
C PHE A 140 8.82 16.70 44.55
N LEU A 141 7.60 16.13 44.52
CA LEU A 141 6.60 16.34 45.57
C LEU A 141 7.11 15.86 46.94
N LEU A 142 7.82 14.72 47.00
CA LEU A 142 8.42 14.22 48.24
C LEU A 142 9.52 15.15 48.76
N LEU A 143 10.35 15.71 47.88
CA LEU A 143 11.35 16.71 48.24
C LEU A 143 10.71 17.97 48.83
N GLN A 144 9.63 18.47 48.21
CA GLN A 144 8.88 19.62 48.74
C GLN A 144 8.28 19.34 50.12
N LYS A 145 7.70 18.15 50.31
CA LYS A 145 7.18 17.72 51.62
C LYS A 145 8.29 17.64 52.69
N ALA A 146 9.47 17.14 52.33
CA ALA A 146 10.60 17.07 53.26
C ALA A 146 11.10 18.46 53.66
N LYS A 147 11.12 19.42 52.73
CA LYS A 147 11.50 20.83 53.00
C LYS A 147 10.52 21.55 53.94
N ASN A 148 9.23 21.22 53.86
CA ASN A 148 8.18 21.89 54.62
C ASN A 148 7.85 21.22 55.96
N LYS A 149 8.52 20.13 56.33
CA LYS A 149 8.28 19.42 57.59
C LYS A 149 9.01 20.10 58.75
N THR A 150 8.35 20.22 59.90
CA THR A 150 8.91 20.79 61.14
C THR A 150 8.90 19.74 62.26
N PRO A 151 10.01 19.55 63.01
CA PRO A 151 11.31 20.17 62.83
C PRO A 151 11.98 19.73 61.52
N VAL A 152 12.81 20.61 60.96
CA VAL A 152 13.52 20.38 59.70
C VAL A 152 14.62 19.34 59.93
N ASP A 153 14.65 18.30 59.09
CA ASP A 153 15.73 17.31 59.07
C ASP A 153 16.60 17.48 57.80
N PRO A 154 17.79 18.08 57.93
CA PRO A 154 18.69 18.31 56.79
C PRO A 154 19.11 17.03 56.06
N ARG A 155 19.26 15.91 56.78
CA ARG A 155 19.68 14.63 56.16
C ARG A 155 18.58 14.09 55.26
N ASN A 156 17.34 14.10 55.75
CA ASN A 156 16.18 13.67 54.96
C ASN A 156 15.94 14.55 53.71
N ILE A 157 16.16 15.87 53.81
CA ILE A 157 16.08 16.76 52.64
C ILE A 157 17.16 16.40 51.61
N ASN A 158 18.40 16.18 52.04
CA ASN A 158 19.50 15.81 51.15
C ASN A 158 19.22 14.47 50.44
N ASP A 159 18.77 13.46 51.16
CA ASP A 159 18.42 12.15 50.59
C ASP A 159 17.27 12.24 49.58
N ALA A 160 16.23 13.04 49.89
CA ALA A 160 15.13 13.30 48.97
C ALA A 160 15.61 14.04 47.71
N ASN A 161 16.56 14.97 47.86
CA ASN A 161 17.14 15.73 46.75
C ASN A 161 17.92 14.81 45.80
N ILE A 162 18.80 13.96 46.33
CA ILE A 162 19.55 12.97 45.52
C ILE A 162 18.60 12.05 44.73
N LYS A 163 17.53 11.56 45.38
CA LYS A 163 16.52 10.72 44.72
C LYS A 163 15.76 11.47 43.62
N PHE A 164 15.45 12.74 43.84
CA PHE A 164 14.84 13.61 42.84
C PHE A 164 15.77 13.85 41.64
N GLU A 165 17.02 14.24 41.90
CA GLU A 165 18.02 14.49 40.85
C GLU A 165 18.26 13.26 39.98
N LYS A 166 18.36 12.07 40.58
CA LYS A 166 18.45 10.81 39.83
C LYS A 166 17.25 10.59 38.91
N ALA A 167 16.03 10.81 39.42
CA ALA A 167 14.81 10.65 38.64
C ALA A 167 14.64 11.74 37.56
N ARG A 168 15.15 12.95 37.81
CA ARG A 168 15.20 14.05 36.84
C ARG A 168 16.08 13.68 35.65
N CYS A 169 17.32 13.27 35.91
CA CYS A 169 18.24 12.86 34.84
C CYS A 169 17.71 11.65 34.05
N GLU A 170 17.06 10.69 34.70
CA GLU A 170 16.41 9.54 34.04
C GLU A 170 15.27 9.99 33.12
N ALA A 171 14.41 10.90 33.59
CA ALA A 171 13.31 11.44 32.79
C ALA A 171 13.80 12.27 31.60
N GLU A 172 14.80 13.15 31.80
CA GLU A 172 15.38 13.96 30.73
C GLU A 172 15.99 13.10 29.62
N ARG A 173 16.76 12.07 29.98
CA ARG A 173 17.28 11.09 29.01
C ARG A 173 16.17 10.38 28.26
N SER A 174 15.17 9.87 28.98
CA SER A 174 14.06 9.14 28.36
C SER A 174 13.22 10.01 27.42
N CYS A 175 13.07 11.31 27.70
CA CYS A 175 12.42 12.25 26.79
C CYS A 175 13.20 12.42 25.48
N GLU A 176 14.52 12.57 25.54
CA GLU A 176 15.35 12.70 24.34
C GLU A 176 15.36 11.41 23.52
N ASP A 177 15.44 10.24 24.20
CA ASP A 177 15.37 8.93 23.55
C ASP A 177 14.06 8.75 22.77
N VAL A 178 12.91 9.09 23.38
CA VAL A 178 11.60 8.99 22.70
C VAL A 178 11.48 9.97 21.55
N LYS A 179 12.00 11.19 21.69
CA LYS A 179 11.99 12.19 20.61
C LYS A 179 12.78 11.71 19.40
N MET A 180 13.98 11.17 19.63
CA MET A 180 14.81 10.59 18.56
C MET A 180 14.18 9.34 17.96
N ALA A 181 13.60 8.47 18.78
CA ALA A 181 12.87 7.31 18.31
C ALA A 181 11.66 7.70 17.43
N MET A 182 10.91 8.73 17.83
CA MET A 182 9.77 9.24 17.05
C MET A 182 10.21 9.81 15.70
N LYS A 183 11.32 10.57 15.67
CA LYS A 183 11.89 11.06 14.40
C LYS A 183 12.26 9.90 13.48
N HIS A 184 12.93 8.88 14.01
CA HIS A 184 13.30 7.70 13.24
C HIS A 184 12.09 6.93 12.74
N PHE A 185 11.04 6.77 13.56
CA PHE A 185 9.79 6.14 13.16
C PHE A 185 9.12 6.87 11.99
N GLU A 186 9.08 8.20 12.00
CA GLU A 186 8.52 8.98 10.89
C GLU A 186 9.35 8.87 9.60
N GLU A 187 10.68 8.84 9.73
CA GLU A 187 11.56 8.62 8.59
C GLU A 187 11.40 7.22 8.00
N GLN A 188 11.31 6.20 8.85
CA GLN A 188 11.11 4.82 8.44
C GLN A 188 9.73 4.63 7.79
N LYS A 189 8.68 5.24 8.36
CA LYS A 189 7.33 5.29 7.78
C LYS A 189 7.33 5.73 6.33
N ARG A 190 8.02 6.82 6.02
CA ARG A 190 8.08 7.34 4.65
C ARG A 190 8.81 6.39 3.70
N LYS A 191 9.93 5.81 4.15
CA LYS A 191 10.73 4.87 3.35
C LYS A 191 9.97 3.57 3.08
N ASP A 192 9.36 3.02 4.10
CA ASP A 192 8.58 1.78 4.00
C ASP A 192 7.37 1.99 3.09
N LEU A 193 6.64 3.10 3.26
CA LEU A 193 5.52 3.42 2.39
C LEU A 193 5.96 3.54 0.93
N HIS A 194 7.09 4.21 0.65
CA HIS A 194 7.63 4.31 -0.70
C HIS A 194 7.94 2.92 -1.28
N HIS A 195 8.55 2.03 -0.51
CA HIS A 195 8.87 0.67 -0.95
C HIS A 195 7.62 -0.16 -1.22
N ILE A 196 6.63 -0.13 -0.31
CA ILE A 196 5.35 -0.84 -0.44
C ILE A 196 4.61 -0.40 -1.71
N LEU A 197 4.55 0.92 -1.97
CA LEU A 197 3.91 1.45 -3.17
C LEU A 197 4.68 1.05 -4.44
N GLY A 198 6.01 1.06 -4.39
CA GLY A 198 6.85 0.58 -5.50
C GLY A 198 6.64 -0.89 -5.82
N ASP A 199 6.59 -1.75 -4.79
CA ASP A 199 6.35 -3.18 -4.93
C ASP A 199 4.95 -3.47 -5.49
N PHE A 200 3.94 -2.70 -5.06
CA PHE A 200 2.59 -2.76 -5.62
C PHE A 200 2.58 -2.45 -7.11
N LEU A 201 3.16 -1.31 -7.51
CA LEU A 201 3.21 -0.91 -8.92
C LEU A 201 3.96 -1.93 -9.77
N LEU A 202 5.09 -2.43 -9.27
CA LEU A 202 5.89 -3.42 -9.99
C LEU A 202 5.13 -4.74 -10.18
N ALA A 203 4.37 -5.18 -9.17
CA ALA A 203 3.53 -6.38 -9.27
C ALA A 203 2.44 -6.21 -10.35
N GLU A 204 1.73 -5.08 -10.34
CA GLU A 204 0.71 -4.76 -11.34
C GLU A 204 1.28 -4.68 -12.76
N MET A 205 2.40 -3.96 -12.93
CA MET A 205 3.07 -3.83 -14.23
C MET A 205 3.49 -5.19 -14.79
N ARG A 206 4.05 -6.07 -13.95
CA ARG A 206 4.43 -7.44 -14.34
C ARG A 206 3.23 -8.23 -14.82
N PHE A 207 2.14 -8.22 -14.04
CA PHE A 207 0.91 -8.89 -14.42
C PHE A 207 0.36 -8.37 -15.76
N HIS A 208 0.26 -7.05 -15.92
CA HIS A 208 -0.27 -6.45 -17.14
C HIS A 208 0.57 -6.75 -18.38
N ALA A 209 1.91 -6.76 -18.26
CA ALA A 209 2.81 -7.14 -19.34
C ALA A 209 2.59 -8.60 -19.76
N GLN A 210 2.51 -9.53 -18.80
CA GLN A 210 2.25 -10.95 -19.07
C GLN A 210 0.84 -11.17 -19.65
N ALA A 211 -0.15 -10.45 -19.15
CA ALA A 211 -1.51 -10.52 -19.66
C ALA A 211 -1.57 -10.07 -21.13
N LEU A 212 -0.91 -8.96 -21.46
CA LEU A 212 -0.82 -8.46 -22.83
C LEU A 212 -0.14 -9.47 -23.76
N GLN A 213 0.95 -10.09 -23.30
CA GLN A 213 1.62 -11.16 -24.05
C GLN A 213 0.67 -12.35 -24.28
N GLY A 214 -0.05 -12.78 -23.25
CA GLY A 214 -1.02 -13.87 -23.33
C GLY A 214 -2.17 -13.56 -24.29
N TYR A 215 -2.77 -12.37 -24.22
CA TYR A 215 -3.84 -11.96 -25.12
C TYR A 215 -3.35 -11.84 -26.57
N THR A 216 -2.13 -11.33 -26.78
CA THR A 216 -1.53 -11.26 -28.12
C THR A 216 -1.31 -12.66 -28.70
N ALA A 217 -0.86 -13.61 -27.88
CA ALA A 217 -0.70 -15.00 -28.30
C ALA A 217 -2.04 -15.65 -28.63
N ALA A 218 -3.06 -15.46 -27.79
CA ALA A 218 -4.43 -15.93 -28.05
C ALA A 218 -4.98 -15.32 -29.35
N PHE A 219 -4.81 -14.01 -29.57
CA PHE A 219 -5.28 -13.34 -30.77
C PHE A 219 -4.69 -13.93 -32.06
N ARG A 220 -3.41 -14.33 -32.04
CA ARG A 220 -2.77 -14.99 -33.18
C ARG A 220 -3.35 -16.37 -33.53
N CYS A 221 -4.06 -17.02 -32.61
CA CYS A 221 -4.75 -18.28 -32.90
C CYS A 221 -6.03 -18.06 -33.72
N LEU A 222 -6.62 -16.85 -33.74
CA LEU A 222 -7.93 -16.61 -34.38
C LEU A 222 -7.98 -16.85 -35.90
N PRO A 223 -7.03 -16.39 -36.72
CA PRO A 223 -7.07 -16.65 -38.17
C PRO A 223 -7.04 -18.16 -38.50
N LEU A 224 -6.33 -18.93 -37.68
CA LEU A 224 -6.21 -20.38 -37.81
C LEU A 224 -7.45 -21.16 -37.33
N LEU A 225 -8.44 -20.45 -36.77
CA LEU A 225 -9.79 -20.97 -36.50
C LEU A 225 -10.73 -20.76 -37.71
N SER A 226 -10.37 -19.91 -38.67
CA SER A 226 -11.19 -19.55 -39.84
C SER A 226 -10.78 -20.25 -41.14
N GLU A 227 -9.55 -20.74 -41.27
CA GLU A 227 -9.03 -21.37 -42.51
C GLU A 227 -9.58 -22.78 -42.80
N GLY A 228 -10.68 -23.18 -42.15
CA GLY A 228 -11.41 -24.40 -42.47
C GLY A 228 -12.16 -24.36 -43.81
N ASP A 229 -12.47 -23.15 -44.31
CA ASP A 229 -13.48 -22.92 -45.35
C ASP A 229 -12.93 -22.52 -46.74
N ASP A 230 -11.63 -22.36 -46.92
CA ASP A 230 -11.06 -21.80 -48.16
C ASP A 230 -10.19 -22.80 -48.94
N VAL A 231 -10.68 -24.05 -49.08
CA VAL A 231 -10.12 -25.04 -50.04
C VAL A 231 -11.19 -25.48 -51.03
N ASP A 232 -11.83 -24.53 -51.67
CA ASP A 232 -12.46 -24.72 -52.98
C ASP A 232 -12.19 -23.46 -53.82
N ARG A 233 -10.92 -23.24 -54.12
CA ARG A 233 -10.51 -22.32 -55.18
C ARG A 233 -10.21 -23.19 -56.40
N PRO A 234 -11.09 -23.23 -57.43
CA PRO A 234 -10.80 -23.95 -58.65
C PRO A 234 -9.50 -23.39 -59.23
N ARG A 235 -8.49 -24.25 -59.39
CA ARG A 235 -7.26 -23.91 -60.10
C ARG A 235 -7.60 -23.68 -61.57
N GLY A 236 -8.06 -22.48 -61.89
CA GLY A 236 -8.13 -21.97 -63.25
C GLY A 236 -6.70 -21.78 -63.77
N ASN A 237 -6.39 -22.44 -64.89
CA ASN A 237 -5.12 -22.35 -65.59
C ASN A 237 -4.65 -20.89 -65.83
N PRO A 238 -3.35 -20.60 -65.73
CA PRO A 238 -2.82 -19.28 -66.06
C PRO A 238 -2.48 -19.22 -67.55
N ARG A 239 -3.22 -18.44 -68.33
CA ARG A 239 -2.77 -17.93 -69.64
C ARG A 239 -3.31 -16.52 -69.91
N GLY A 240 -2.38 -15.58 -70.07
CA GLY A 240 -2.53 -14.45 -71.00
C GLY A 240 -2.68 -13.04 -70.41
N ASN A 241 -1.53 -12.35 -70.27
CA ASN A 241 -1.25 -10.92 -70.46
C ASN A 241 -2.41 -9.89 -70.47
N SER A 242 -2.34 -8.86 -69.61
CA SER A 242 -1.82 -7.51 -69.96
C SER A 242 -2.14 -6.45 -68.89
N ARG A 243 -1.08 -5.70 -68.56
CA ARG A 243 -0.92 -4.30 -68.09
C ARG A 243 -2.11 -3.44 -67.61
N GLU A 244 -1.72 -2.53 -66.68
CA GLU A 244 -2.35 -1.28 -66.20
C GLU A 244 -3.56 -1.44 -65.26
N SER A 245 -3.82 -0.61 -64.24
CA SER A 245 -3.21 0.59 -63.65
C SER A 245 -4.05 0.93 -62.39
N SER A 246 -3.42 1.59 -61.41
CA SER A 246 -4.04 2.50 -60.40
C SER A 246 -4.79 1.96 -59.17
N ARG A 247 -4.25 2.42 -58.01
CA ARG A 247 -4.92 3.00 -56.83
C ARG A 247 -6.24 2.37 -56.35
N ASP A 248 -6.25 1.80 -55.13
CA ASP A 248 -6.72 2.59 -53.97
C ASP A 248 -6.33 1.99 -52.61
N LYS A 249 -6.11 2.87 -51.64
CA LYS A 249 -5.77 2.58 -50.24
C LYS A 249 -7.04 2.27 -49.43
N ARG A 250 -7.03 1.21 -48.62
CA ARG A 250 -7.85 1.18 -47.38
C ARG A 250 -7.21 0.33 -46.28
N GLU A 251 -6.25 0.93 -45.57
CA GLU A 251 -5.86 0.47 -44.24
C GLU A 251 -7.05 0.68 -43.29
N ARG A 252 -7.51 -0.42 -42.68
CA ARG A 252 -8.59 -0.41 -41.70
C ARG A 252 -8.02 0.10 -40.37
N ARG A 253 -7.97 1.42 -40.18
CA ARG A 253 -7.73 2.03 -38.86
C ARG A 253 -8.90 1.70 -37.95
N VAL A 254 -8.64 0.99 -36.85
CA VAL A 254 -9.58 0.84 -35.74
C VAL A 254 -9.46 2.10 -34.89
N ALA A 255 -10.44 3.00 -35.01
CA ALA A 255 -10.55 4.17 -34.14
C ALA A 255 -11.21 3.73 -32.82
N PHE A 256 -10.52 3.95 -31.71
CA PHE A 256 -11.13 3.89 -30.38
C PHE A 256 -11.97 5.18 -30.23
N SER A 257 -13.29 5.06 -30.29
CA SER A 257 -14.18 6.14 -29.88
C SER A 257 -14.27 6.09 -28.36
N GLY A 258 -13.62 7.04 -27.69
CA GLY A 258 -13.93 7.37 -26.31
C GLY A 258 -15.32 7.98 -26.28
N SER A 259 -16.26 7.32 -25.62
CA SER A 259 -17.52 7.95 -25.23
C SER A 259 -17.24 8.80 -24.02
N ASP A 260 -17.42 10.11 -24.19
CA ASP A 260 -17.65 11.03 -23.08
C ASP A 260 -18.93 10.58 -22.35
N ASP A 261 -18.85 10.44 -21.03
CA ASP A 261 -20.02 10.60 -20.18
C ASP A 261 -19.66 11.49 -18.98
N ASP A 262 -20.56 12.43 -18.75
CA ASP A 262 -20.40 13.70 -18.07
C ASP A 262 -20.84 13.50 -16.61
N THR A 263 -19.95 13.66 -15.64
CA THR A 263 -20.38 13.91 -14.26
C THR A 263 -19.56 15.05 -13.67
N ARG A 264 -20.06 16.26 -13.92
CA ARG A 264 -19.63 17.50 -13.28
C ARG A 264 -19.89 17.45 -11.77
N LEU A 265 -18.96 18.01 -10.98
CA LEU A 265 -19.13 19.12 -10.01
C LEU A 265 -17.86 19.26 -9.12
N PRO A 266 -17.56 20.44 -8.53
CA PRO A 266 -16.76 21.51 -9.13
C PRO A 266 -15.38 21.70 -8.47
N VAL A 267 -14.45 22.25 -9.24
CA VAL A 267 -13.16 22.78 -8.75
C VAL A 267 -13.40 24.16 -8.15
N SER A 268 -12.93 24.37 -6.91
CA SER A 268 -12.59 25.69 -6.40
C SER A 268 -11.09 25.76 -6.15
N GLN A 269 -10.56 26.94 -6.48
CA GLN A 269 -9.16 27.32 -6.65
C GLN A 269 -8.30 27.08 -5.41
N ILE A 270 -7.00 26.86 -5.63
CA ILE A 270 -5.92 27.67 -5.04
C ILE A 270 -4.69 27.52 -5.94
N ASP A 271 -4.34 28.62 -6.60
CA ASP A 271 -3.02 28.92 -7.13
C ASP A 271 -1.94 28.79 -6.05
N LEU A 272 -0.73 28.35 -6.40
CA LEU A 272 0.51 29.07 -6.08
C LEU A 272 1.75 28.35 -6.68
N ARG A 273 2.26 28.99 -7.74
CA ARG A 273 3.69 29.33 -7.97
C ARG A 273 4.77 28.23 -7.96
N ARG A 274 5.36 28.10 -9.16
CA ARG A 274 6.76 27.78 -9.51
C ARG A 274 7.81 28.18 -8.44
N ARG A 275 8.80 27.29 -8.24
CA ARG A 275 10.25 27.44 -8.60
C ARG A 275 11.01 26.16 -8.18
N SER A 276 11.72 25.50 -9.12
CA SER A 276 13.20 25.39 -9.21
C SER A 276 13.79 24.45 -8.14
N ASP A 277 14.62 23.43 -8.39
CA ASP A 277 15.65 23.21 -9.41
C ASP A 277 15.83 21.71 -9.69
N SER A 278 16.20 21.40 -10.93
CA SER A 278 16.60 20.07 -11.36
C SER A 278 18.10 19.88 -11.11
N SER A 279 18.47 18.88 -10.31
CA SER A 279 19.79 18.28 -10.34
C SER A 279 19.66 16.86 -10.88
N ASP A 280 20.29 16.66 -12.04
CA ASP A 280 20.46 15.42 -12.77
C ASP A 280 20.79 14.21 -11.89
N SER A 281 20.12 13.09 -12.18
CA SER A 281 20.68 11.74 -12.02
C SER A 281 19.97 10.82 -13.00
N LYS A 282 20.58 10.67 -14.19
CA LYS A 282 20.19 9.66 -15.17
C LYS A 282 20.48 8.27 -14.61
N LEU A 283 19.45 7.50 -14.29
CA LEU A 283 19.55 6.05 -14.14
C LEU A 283 19.31 5.42 -15.52
N SER A 284 20.37 4.84 -16.07
CA SER A 284 20.40 4.16 -17.37
C SER A 284 19.86 2.72 -17.23
N ILE A 285 19.03 2.30 -18.18
CA ILE A 285 18.46 0.95 -18.35
C ILE A 285 19.54 -0.05 -18.81
N ARG A 286 20.67 -0.15 -18.10
CA ARG A 286 21.75 -1.09 -18.44
C ARG A 286 22.33 -1.89 -17.27
N ASP A 287 21.81 -1.72 -16.05
CA ASP A 287 22.36 -2.40 -14.87
C ASP A 287 21.45 -3.53 -14.34
N LEU A 288 20.74 -4.23 -15.23
CA LEU A 288 19.97 -5.42 -14.87
C LEU A 288 20.20 -6.53 -15.90
N ASP A 289 21.37 -7.16 -15.80
CA ASP A 289 21.56 -8.58 -16.14
C ASP A 289 21.79 -9.36 -14.84
#